data_AF-A0A929ZMU0-F1
#
_entry.id   AF-A0A929ZMU0-F1
#
_cell.length_a   1.000
_cell.length_b   1.000
_cell.length_c   1.000
_cell.angle_alpha   90.00
_cell.angle_beta   90.00
_cell.angle_gamma   90.00
#
_symmetry.space_group_name_H-M   'P 1'
#
loop_
_entity.id
_entity.type
_entity.pdbx_description
1 polymer ?
#
loop_
_entity_poly.entity_id
_entity_poly.type
_entity_poly.pdbx_seq_one_letter_code
_entity_poly.pdbx_strand_id
1 'polypeptide(L)'
;IFGWSIGLLQWIFYGYDWSNVLGTVLFILSAILLPFLAYKSKCEGEYYEEAEKFSDEYEQAIENAKAGEVSIVGAKPKKYMHASIKYKGYNAKAIFYRQFLEYKKNRFFIFSFRTFLFLLAGVALHFLSRKDNVMHDLMNVRLFVIPIIVTYYITFFGVIRSKWMKELQNYYTFLLPDTKIHKTWNATKIEHIRAFIDTMILALIGGAVLGLTPLQILLTGLVGVSVNASRIYINMMVQTIISPAIGDFKLFTQFIDLFLMLVSTGASVFVALVSLIVFNNPEAAFIGMILTSSVMACIAFLLSSIAFEKMEVME
;
A
#
# COMPACT_ATOMS: atom_id res chain seq x y z
N ILE A 1 40.04 0.31 15.80
CA ILE A 1 41.52 0.15 15.91
C ILE A 1 42.23 1.48 15.65
N PHE A 2 41.99 2.14 14.51
CA PHE A 2 42.64 3.42 14.14
C PHE A 2 42.48 4.58 15.13
N GLY A 3 41.39 4.65 15.91
CA GLY A 3 41.20 5.71 16.91
C GLY A 3 42.08 5.56 18.15
N TRP A 4 42.37 4.33 18.60
CA TRP A 4 43.12 4.07 19.83
C TRP A 4 44.64 4.04 19.62
N SER A 5 45.09 3.77 18.40
CA SER A 5 46.52 3.83 18.03
C SER A 5 47.11 5.23 18.14
N ILE A 6 46.28 6.27 18.06
CA ILE A 6 46.69 7.66 18.23
C ILE A 6 47.20 7.91 19.66
N GLY A 7 46.60 7.28 20.67
CA GLY A 7 47.05 7.41 22.07
C GLY A 7 48.46 6.84 22.30
N LEU A 8 48.80 5.74 21.61
CA LEU A 8 50.15 5.14 21.67
C LEU A 8 51.19 6.05 21.00
N LEU A 9 50.86 6.61 19.83
CA LEU A 9 51.74 7.57 19.16
C LEU A 9 51.93 8.85 19.99
N GLN A 10 50.85 9.39 20.56
CA GLN A 10 50.91 10.58 21.40
C GLN A 10 51.73 10.36 22.67
N TRP A 11 51.68 9.17 23.28
CA TRP A 11 52.53 8.84 24.42
C TRP A 11 54.02 8.84 24.05
N ILE A 12 54.37 8.26 22.89
CA ILE A 12 55.77 8.19 22.42
C ILE A 12 56.34 9.58 22.13
N PHE A 13 55.55 10.47 21.54
CA PHE A 13 56.03 11.80 21.09
C PHE A 13 55.88 12.91 22.13
N TYR A 14 54.78 12.94 22.90
CA TYR A 14 54.47 14.05 23.83
C TYR A 14 54.68 13.69 25.30
N GLY A 15 55.02 12.44 25.62
CA GLY A 15 55.27 12.01 26.99
C GLY A 15 53.99 11.62 27.75
N TYR A 16 54.11 11.53 29.08
CA TYR A 16 53.08 10.97 29.94
C TYR A 16 51.88 11.90 30.10
N ASP A 17 50.72 11.46 29.62
CA ASP A 17 49.40 12.04 29.88
C ASP A 17 48.40 10.90 30.11
N TRP A 18 47.45 11.09 31.02
CA TRP A 18 46.50 10.06 31.46
C TRP A 18 45.62 9.57 30.31
N SER A 19 45.28 10.46 29.37
CA SER A 19 44.53 10.18 28.15
C SER A 19 45.28 9.22 27.20
N ASN A 20 46.58 9.43 27.03
CA ASN A 20 47.46 8.64 26.16
C ASN A 20 47.70 7.23 26.71
N VAL A 21 47.87 7.13 28.03
CA VAL A 21 48.02 5.83 28.72
C VAL A 21 46.74 5.00 28.57
N LEU A 22 45.58 5.60 28.80
CA LEU A 22 44.29 4.92 28.66
C LEU A 22 44.07 4.43 27.21
N GLY A 23 44.36 5.29 26.23
CA GLY A 23 44.26 4.93 24.81
C GLY A 23 45.19 3.79 24.41
N THR A 24 46.40 3.76 24.95
CA THR A 24 47.39 2.70 24.71
C THR A 24 46.97 1.37 25.33
N VAL A 25 46.44 1.37 26.55
CA VAL A 25 45.91 0.17 27.22
C VAL A 25 44.71 -0.40 26.45
N LEU A 26 43.78 0.45 26.01
CA LEU A 26 42.64 0.05 25.19
C LEU A 26 43.06 -0.49 23.81
N PHE A 27 44.11 0.09 23.22
CA PHE A 27 44.70 -0.41 21.97
C PHE A 27 45.27 -1.82 22.16
N ILE A 28 46.11 -2.04 23.18
CA ILE A 28 46.70 -3.35 23.47
C ILE A 28 45.62 -4.39 23.81
N LEU A 29 44.63 -4.03 24.64
CA LEU A 29 43.49 -4.89 24.93
C LEU A 29 42.74 -5.28 23.66
N SER A 30 42.46 -4.32 22.77
CA SER A 30 41.80 -4.61 21.49
C SER A 30 42.65 -5.49 20.57
N ALA A 31 43.98 -5.30 20.56
CA ALA A 31 44.92 -6.07 19.76
C ALA A 31 45.03 -7.53 20.22
N ILE A 32 44.74 -7.84 21.50
CA ILE A 32 44.71 -9.20 22.04
C ILE A 32 43.30 -9.81 21.93
N LEU A 33 42.25 -9.02 22.21
CA LEU A 33 40.87 -9.48 22.15
C LEU A 33 40.42 -9.87 20.74
N LEU A 34 40.78 -9.08 19.72
CA LEU A 34 40.30 -9.34 18.36
C LEU A 34 40.84 -10.66 17.76
N PRO A 35 42.15 -10.99 17.86
CA PRO A 35 42.66 -12.30 17.43
C PRO A 35 42.10 -13.44 18.28
N PHE A 36 41.90 -13.23 19.58
CA PHE A 36 41.32 -14.26 20.46
C PHE A 36 39.86 -14.56 20.09
N LEU A 37 39.07 -13.52 19.81
CA LEU A 37 37.70 -13.65 19.33
C LEU A 37 37.65 -14.31 17.95
N ALA A 38 38.55 -13.94 17.04
CA ALA A 38 38.68 -14.54 15.72
C ALA A 38 39.11 -16.03 15.77
N TYR A 39 39.98 -16.40 16.71
CA TYR A 39 40.37 -17.80 16.92
C TYR A 39 39.23 -18.64 17.48
N LYS A 40 38.37 -18.04 18.32
CA LYS A 40 37.21 -18.72 18.92
C LYS A 40 36.01 -18.78 17.98
N SER A 41 35.91 -17.88 17.01
CA SER A 41 34.86 -17.94 15.98
C SER A 41 35.11 -19.11 15.04
N LYS A 42 34.11 -19.96 14.84
CA LYS A 42 34.18 -21.03 13.85
C LYS A 42 34.02 -20.43 12.45
N CYS A 43 34.96 -20.71 11.56
CA CYS A 43 34.87 -20.35 10.14
C CYS A 43 33.98 -21.36 9.40
N GLU A 44 32.66 -21.33 9.62
CA GLU A 44 31.71 -22.26 9.00
C GLU A 44 31.19 -21.78 7.61
N GLY A 45 31.81 -20.78 6.99
CA GLY A 45 31.42 -20.29 5.66
C GLY A 45 30.09 -19.50 5.63
N GLU A 46 29.43 -19.33 6.79
CA GLU A 46 28.18 -18.59 6.97
C GLU A 46 28.25 -17.16 6.39
N TYR A 47 29.42 -16.52 6.41
CA TYR A 47 29.63 -15.20 5.80
C TYR A 47 29.37 -15.19 4.28
N TYR A 48 29.78 -16.24 3.57
CA TYR A 48 29.54 -16.34 2.12
C TYR A 48 28.07 -16.61 1.82
N GLU A 49 27.41 -17.46 2.61
CA GLU A 49 25.97 -17.68 2.48
C GLU A 49 25.15 -16.42 2.81
N GLU A 50 25.56 -15.64 3.80
CA GLU A 50 24.93 -14.36 4.14
C GLU A 50 25.17 -13.32 3.04
N ALA A 51 26.38 -13.25 2.48
CA ALA A 51 26.69 -12.35 1.39
C ALA A 51 25.94 -12.71 0.09
N GLU A 52 25.78 -14.00 -0.19
CA GLU A 52 24.97 -14.50 -1.31
C GLU A 52 23.49 -14.16 -1.10
N LYS A 53 22.91 -14.48 0.07
CA LYS A 53 21.54 -14.09 0.43
C LYS A 53 21.31 -12.59 0.34
N PHE A 54 22.27 -11.79 0.78
CA PHE A 54 22.19 -10.33 0.69
C PHE A 54 22.20 -9.86 -0.76
N SER A 55 23.01 -10.49 -1.62
CA SER A 55 23.06 -10.18 -3.05
C SER A 55 21.73 -10.51 -3.73
N ASP A 56 21.16 -11.69 -3.44
CA ASP A 56 19.84 -12.09 -3.92
C ASP A 56 18.73 -11.14 -3.44
N GLU A 57 18.75 -10.76 -2.16
CA GLU A 57 17.81 -9.79 -1.60
C GLU A 57 17.94 -8.41 -2.25
N TYR A 58 19.16 -8.01 -2.58
CA TYR A 58 19.45 -6.74 -3.25
C TYR A 58 19.01 -6.75 -4.71
N GLU A 59 19.27 -7.84 -5.45
CA GLU A 59 18.76 -8.02 -6.81
C GLU A 59 17.24 -8.01 -6.84
N GLN A 60 16.59 -8.76 -5.95
CA GLN A 60 15.13 -8.72 -5.79
C GLN A 60 14.66 -7.30 -5.44
N ALA A 61 15.41 -6.55 -4.63
CA ALA A 61 15.03 -5.19 -4.30
C ALA A 61 15.11 -4.24 -5.52
N ILE A 62 16.12 -4.41 -6.37
CA ILE A 62 16.25 -3.70 -7.64
C ILE A 62 15.11 -4.10 -8.58
N GLU A 63 14.78 -5.38 -8.71
CA GLU A 63 13.67 -5.85 -9.56
C GLU A 63 12.33 -5.30 -9.08
N ASN A 64 12.09 -5.32 -7.77
CA ASN A 64 10.91 -4.74 -7.15
C ASN A 64 10.85 -3.22 -7.38
N ALA A 65 11.98 -2.51 -7.22
CA ALA A 65 12.05 -1.08 -7.49
C ALA A 65 11.78 -0.77 -8.97
N LYS A 66 12.35 -1.56 -9.90
CA LYS A 66 12.05 -1.51 -11.33
C LYS A 66 10.59 -1.84 -11.60
N ALA A 67 9.93 -2.68 -10.81
CA ALA A 67 8.50 -2.97 -10.91
C ALA A 67 7.60 -1.90 -10.27
N GLY A 68 8.18 -0.89 -9.62
CA GLY A 68 7.46 0.19 -8.94
C GLY A 68 7.00 -0.18 -7.53
N GLU A 69 7.67 -1.13 -6.89
CA GLU A 69 7.39 -1.60 -5.53
C GLU A 69 8.47 -1.20 -4.54
N VAL A 70 8.06 -0.91 -3.31
CA VAL A 70 8.99 -0.61 -2.21
C VAL A 70 9.37 -1.91 -1.51
N SER A 71 10.64 -2.27 -1.61
CA SER A 71 11.24 -3.40 -0.90
C SER A 71 12.34 -2.89 0.03
N ILE A 72 12.50 -3.56 1.17
CA ILE A 72 13.52 -3.21 2.17
C ILE A 72 14.45 -4.41 2.27
N VAL A 73 15.72 -4.22 1.90
CA VAL A 73 16.77 -5.24 2.00
C VAL A 73 17.05 -5.54 3.48
N GLY A 74 17.21 -6.81 3.85
CA GLY A 74 17.42 -7.24 5.24
C GLY A 74 16.16 -7.24 6.11
N ALA A 75 14.97 -7.11 5.54
CA ALA A 75 13.72 -7.23 6.29
C ALA A 75 13.47 -8.69 6.68
N LYS A 76 13.22 -8.95 7.98
CA LYS A 76 12.91 -10.31 8.45
C LYS A 76 11.72 -10.90 7.70
N PRO A 77 11.78 -12.19 7.32
CA PRO A 77 10.71 -12.83 6.57
C PRO A 77 9.40 -12.75 7.33
N LYS A 78 8.34 -12.42 6.59
CA LYS A 78 7.03 -12.21 7.18
C LYS A 78 6.51 -13.51 7.79
N LYS A 79 6.23 -13.51 9.10
CA LYS A 79 5.63 -14.66 9.79
C LYS A 79 4.15 -14.77 9.43
N TYR A 80 3.78 -15.86 8.77
CA TYR A 80 2.40 -16.20 8.46
C TYR A 80 1.76 -17.03 9.58
N MET A 81 0.48 -16.81 9.84
CA MET A 81 -0.32 -17.62 10.76
C MET A 81 -0.93 -18.81 10.03
N HIS A 82 -1.16 -19.91 10.75
CA HIS A 82 -1.89 -21.05 10.21
C HIS A 82 -3.34 -20.66 9.95
N ALA A 83 -3.81 -20.86 8.73
CA ALA A 83 -5.17 -20.55 8.33
C ALA A 83 -5.70 -21.66 7.43
N SER A 84 -6.95 -22.06 7.68
CA SER A 84 -7.70 -22.99 6.84
C SER A 84 -9.06 -22.38 6.47
N ILE A 85 -9.53 -22.71 5.26
CA ILE A 85 -10.85 -22.32 4.73
C ILE A 85 -11.44 -23.55 4.04
N LYS A 86 -12.75 -23.76 4.20
CA LYS A 86 -13.49 -24.72 3.39
C LYS A 86 -13.78 -24.07 2.03
N TYR A 87 -13.14 -24.59 0.98
CA TYR A 87 -13.38 -24.13 -0.39
C TYR A 87 -14.83 -24.41 -0.79
N LYS A 88 -15.55 -23.40 -1.26
CA LYS A 88 -16.94 -23.51 -1.71
C LYS A 88 -17.13 -22.84 -3.07
N GLY A 89 -16.95 -23.60 -4.14
CA GLY A 89 -17.22 -23.14 -5.50
C GLY A 89 -16.27 -23.72 -6.54
N TYR A 90 -16.67 -23.60 -7.81
CA TYR A 90 -15.92 -24.05 -8.98
C TYR A 90 -15.31 -22.86 -9.74
N ASN A 91 -14.30 -23.10 -10.56
CA ASN A 91 -13.69 -22.16 -11.51
C ASN A 91 -13.10 -20.89 -10.88
N ALA A 92 -13.40 -19.68 -11.38
CA ALA A 92 -12.75 -18.44 -10.93
C ALA A 92 -12.99 -18.09 -9.45
N LYS A 93 -13.96 -18.75 -8.80
CA LYS A 93 -14.15 -18.62 -7.34
C LYS A 93 -12.94 -19.10 -6.54
N ALA A 94 -12.12 -20.00 -7.10
CA ALA A 94 -10.90 -20.48 -6.47
C ALA A 94 -9.90 -19.33 -6.21
N ILE A 95 -9.82 -18.36 -7.13
CA ILE A 95 -8.97 -17.17 -7.02
C ILE A 95 -9.35 -16.39 -5.76
N PHE A 96 -10.64 -16.11 -5.60
CA PHE A 96 -11.15 -15.41 -4.42
C PHE A 96 -10.82 -16.15 -3.11
N TYR A 97 -11.03 -17.47 -3.05
CA TYR A 97 -10.73 -18.23 -1.83
C TYR A 97 -9.24 -18.31 -1.51
N ARG A 98 -8.38 -18.37 -2.54
CA ARG A 98 -6.93 -18.29 -2.37
C ARG A 98 -6.53 -16.94 -1.78
N GLN A 99 -6.97 -15.84 -2.38
CA GLN A 99 -6.72 -14.49 -1.85
C GLN A 99 -7.23 -14.36 -0.42
N PHE A 100 -8.44 -14.80 -0.16
CA PHE A 100 -9.04 -14.77 1.17
C PHE A 100 -8.21 -15.56 2.20
N LEU A 101 -7.66 -16.71 1.80
CA LEU A 101 -6.72 -17.49 2.62
C LEU A 101 -5.42 -16.73 2.89
N GLU A 102 -4.82 -16.13 1.87
CA GLU A 102 -3.58 -15.35 2.00
C GLU A 102 -3.77 -14.15 2.94
N TYR A 103 -4.94 -13.51 2.90
CA TYR A 103 -5.28 -12.50 3.89
C TYR A 103 -5.44 -13.10 5.28
N LYS A 104 -6.11 -14.25 5.43
CA LYS A 104 -6.28 -14.96 6.71
C LYS A 104 -4.97 -15.38 7.37
N LYS A 105 -3.94 -15.66 6.56
CA LYS A 105 -2.58 -15.94 7.04
C LYS A 105 -1.87 -14.71 7.61
N ASN A 106 -2.29 -13.48 7.27
CA ASN A 106 -1.70 -12.27 7.86
C ASN A 106 -2.23 -12.06 9.29
N ARG A 107 -1.36 -11.67 10.22
CA ARG A 107 -1.70 -11.44 11.64
C ARG A 107 -2.91 -10.52 11.87
N PHE A 108 -3.02 -9.46 11.08
CA PHE A 108 -4.11 -8.47 11.19
C PHE A 108 -5.28 -8.75 10.23
N PHE A 109 -5.24 -9.88 9.52
CA PHE A 109 -6.25 -10.35 8.56
C PHE A 109 -6.63 -9.34 7.46
N ILE A 110 -7.60 -8.47 7.77
CA ILE A 110 -8.14 -7.42 6.90
C ILE A 110 -7.53 -6.06 7.25
N PHE A 111 -7.20 -5.82 8.53
CA PHE A 111 -6.64 -4.58 9.01
C PHE A 111 -5.20 -4.43 8.48
N SER A 112 -4.99 -3.39 7.70
CA SER A 112 -3.69 -3.06 7.13
C SER A 112 -3.16 -1.77 7.74
N PHE A 113 -1.93 -1.39 7.37
CA PHE A 113 -1.39 -0.06 7.69
C PHE A 113 -2.33 1.06 7.24
N ARG A 114 -3.02 0.88 6.10
CA ARG A 114 -4.10 1.76 5.63
C ARG A 114 -5.20 1.95 6.68
N THR A 115 -5.69 0.86 7.26
CA THR A 115 -6.75 0.92 8.27
C THR A 115 -6.29 1.62 9.54
N PHE A 116 -5.02 1.43 9.91
CA PHE A 116 -4.41 2.17 11.02
C PHE A 116 -4.36 3.68 10.75
N LEU A 117 -3.97 4.09 9.54
CA LEU A 117 -3.98 5.51 9.14
C LEU A 117 -5.38 6.11 9.19
N PHE A 118 -6.40 5.36 8.75
CA PHE A 118 -7.79 5.80 8.82
C PHE A 118 -8.32 5.89 10.25
N LEU A 119 -7.93 4.97 11.13
CA LEU A 119 -8.24 5.07 12.56
C LEU A 119 -7.59 6.33 13.15
N LEU A 120 -6.30 6.56 12.88
CA LEU A 120 -5.57 7.74 13.34
C LEU A 120 -6.21 9.03 12.80
N ALA A 121 -6.60 9.05 11.53
CA ALA A 121 -7.30 10.19 10.93
C ALA A 121 -8.65 10.46 11.62
N GLY A 122 -9.43 9.43 11.93
CA GLY A 122 -10.68 9.56 12.69
C GLY A 122 -10.46 10.13 14.09
N VAL A 123 -9.42 9.67 14.79
CA VAL A 123 -9.03 10.20 16.12
C VAL A 123 -8.54 11.64 16.02
N ALA A 124 -7.74 11.97 15.01
CA ALA A 124 -7.30 13.33 14.75
C ALA A 124 -8.50 14.26 14.51
N LEU A 125 -9.48 13.84 13.69
CA LEU A 125 -10.72 14.58 13.48
C LEU A 125 -11.50 14.79 14.79
N HIS A 126 -11.55 13.80 15.67
CA HIS A 126 -12.16 13.94 17.00
C HIS A 126 -11.46 15.01 17.85
N PHE A 127 -10.12 15.05 17.87
CA PHE A 127 -9.37 16.08 18.61
C PHE A 127 -9.49 17.47 17.99
N LEU A 128 -9.45 17.58 16.66
CA LEU A 128 -9.64 18.85 15.96
C LEU A 128 -11.05 19.41 16.19
N SER A 129 -12.05 18.52 16.25
CA SER A 129 -13.45 18.87 16.52
C SER A 129 -13.66 19.54 17.88
N ARG A 130 -12.84 19.19 18.89
CA ARG A 130 -12.96 19.75 20.25
C ARG A 130 -12.38 21.16 20.40
N LYS A 131 -11.65 21.67 19.40
CA LYS A 131 -11.06 23.00 19.43
C LYS A 131 -12.03 23.99 18.78
N ASP A 132 -12.76 24.75 19.60
CA ASP A 132 -13.93 25.57 19.21
C ASP A 132 -13.71 26.49 17.98
N ASN A 133 -12.49 26.97 17.76
CA ASN A 133 -12.18 27.89 16.64
C ASN A 133 -12.13 27.22 15.26
N VAL A 134 -11.92 25.90 15.16
CA VAL A 134 -11.86 25.19 13.86
C VAL A 134 -13.26 24.77 13.42
N MET A 135 -14.20 24.65 14.35
CA MET A 135 -15.51 24.09 14.05
C MET A 135 -16.44 25.00 13.28
N HIS A 136 -16.28 26.33 13.39
CA HIS A 136 -17.17 27.27 12.71
C HIS A 136 -17.01 27.24 11.17
N ASP A 137 -15.79 27.06 10.67
CA ASP A 137 -15.50 26.91 9.23
C ASP A 137 -15.77 25.48 8.73
N LEU A 138 -15.48 24.46 9.56
CA LEU A 138 -15.80 23.07 9.22
C LEU A 138 -17.32 22.79 9.23
N MET A 139 -18.13 23.58 9.94
CA MET A 139 -19.58 23.37 10.04
C MET A 139 -20.28 23.46 8.68
N ASN A 140 -19.84 24.37 7.81
CA ASN A 140 -20.39 24.51 6.45
C ASN A 140 -20.00 23.35 5.51
N VAL A 141 -18.90 22.65 5.80
CA VAL A 141 -18.35 21.57 4.95
C VAL A 141 -18.42 20.19 5.64
N ARG A 142 -19.06 20.13 6.82
CA ARG A 142 -19.06 18.99 7.76
C ARG A 142 -19.38 17.66 7.10
N LEU A 143 -20.34 17.67 6.17
CA LEU A 143 -20.80 16.51 5.44
C LEU A 143 -19.76 15.96 4.45
N PHE A 144 -18.90 16.81 3.89
CA PHE A 144 -17.97 16.46 2.82
C PHE A 144 -16.54 16.22 3.30
N VAL A 145 -16.19 16.57 4.55
CA VAL A 145 -14.84 16.38 5.10
C VAL A 145 -14.38 14.92 4.98
N ILE A 146 -15.21 13.96 5.39
CA ILE A 146 -14.82 12.53 5.38
C ILE A 146 -14.68 12.00 3.94
N PRO A 147 -15.67 12.20 3.03
CA PRO A 147 -15.51 11.81 1.63
C PRO A 147 -14.28 12.42 0.95
N ILE A 148 -13.96 13.69 1.23
CA ILE A 148 -12.78 14.36 0.67
C ILE A 148 -11.50 13.68 1.15
N ILE A 149 -11.37 13.40 2.44
CA ILE A 149 -10.19 12.71 3.01
C ILE A 149 -10.03 11.32 2.39
N VAL A 150 -11.12 10.55 2.32
CA VAL A 150 -11.13 9.20 1.73
C VAL A 150 -10.69 9.25 0.27
N THR A 151 -11.31 10.14 -0.50
CA THR A 151 -11.07 10.27 -1.94
C THR A 151 -9.63 10.71 -2.20
N TYR A 152 -9.18 11.77 -1.52
CA TYR A 152 -7.80 12.25 -1.60
C TYR A 152 -6.78 11.14 -1.28
N TYR A 153 -6.98 10.42 -0.18
CA TYR A 153 -6.09 9.34 0.20
C TYR A 153 -6.03 8.23 -0.87
N ILE A 154 -7.18 7.80 -1.39
CA ILE A 154 -7.24 6.75 -2.42
C ILE A 154 -6.58 7.23 -3.72
N THR A 155 -6.77 8.49 -4.12
CA THR A 155 -6.21 9.04 -5.35
C THR A 155 -4.69 9.14 -5.30
N PHE A 156 -4.11 9.68 -4.22
CA PHE A 156 -2.67 9.91 -4.14
C PHE A 156 -1.87 8.69 -3.68
N PHE A 157 -2.34 7.97 -2.66
CA PHE A 157 -1.67 6.76 -2.17
C PHE A 157 -2.11 5.50 -2.91
N GLY A 158 -2.93 5.66 -3.95
CA GLY A 158 -3.44 4.58 -4.77
C GLY A 158 -2.44 4.01 -5.78
N VAL A 159 -1.36 4.73 -6.09
CA VAL A 159 -0.41 4.35 -7.16
C VAL A 159 0.39 3.08 -6.83
N ILE A 160 0.45 2.68 -5.56
CA ILE A 160 1.12 1.43 -5.14
C ILE A 160 0.36 0.24 -5.73
N ARG A 161 1.07 -0.64 -6.46
CA ARG A 161 0.51 -1.87 -7.06
C ARG A 161 -0.28 -2.65 -6.01
N SER A 162 -1.53 -2.96 -6.33
CA SER A 162 -2.37 -3.75 -5.44
C SER A 162 -1.93 -5.22 -5.46
N LYS A 163 -2.20 -5.97 -4.37
CA LYS A 163 -1.81 -7.38 -4.28
C LYS A 163 -2.43 -8.22 -5.39
N TRP A 164 -3.61 -7.81 -5.87
CA TRP A 164 -4.23 -8.41 -7.04
C TRP A 164 -3.34 -8.31 -8.30
N MET A 165 -2.65 -7.19 -8.53
CA MET A 165 -1.77 -7.05 -9.69
C MET A 165 -0.66 -8.10 -9.73
N LYS A 166 -0.15 -8.52 -8.56
CA LYS A 166 0.83 -9.61 -8.48
C LYS A 166 0.23 -10.96 -8.85
N GLU A 167 -1.05 -11.15 -8.56
CA GLU A 167 -1.74 -12.40 -8.88
C GLU A 167 -2.13 -12.47 -10.37
N LEU A 168 -2.27 -11.32 -11.03
CA LEU A 168 -2.35 -11.23 -12.49
C LEU A 168 -1.06 -11.68 -13.18
N GLN A 169 0.09 -11.54 -12.54
CA GLN A 169 1.35 -12.01 -13.10
C GLN A 169 1.53 -13.54 -12.95
N ASN A 170 0.69 -14.20 -12.14
CA ASN A 170 0.77 -15.65 -11.99
C ASN A 170 0.08 -16.36 -13.15
N TYR A 171 0.84 -17.19 -13.87
CA TYR A 171 0.36 -18.02 -14.98
C TYR A 171 -0.90 -18.86 -14.64
N TYR A 172 -0.97 -19.41 -13.43
CA TYR A 172 -2.10 -20.23 -12.98
C TYR A 172 -3.45 -19.51 -12.99
N THR A 173 -3.46 -18.17 -12.92
CA THR A 173 -4.69 -17.38 -12.97
C THR A 173 -5.33 -17.45 -14.37
N PHE A 174 -4.52 -17.58 -15.42
CA PHE A 174 -4.97 -17.66 -16.80
C PHE A 174 -5.48 -19.07 -17.15
N LEU A 175 -4.84 -20.11 -16.61
CA LEU A 175 -5.22 -21.52 -16.86
C LEU A 175 -6.61 -21.93 -16.33
N LEU A 176 -7.20 -21.17 -15.42
CA LEU A 176 -8.52 -21.52 -14.85
C LEU A 176 -9.62 -21.45 -15.93
N PRO A 177 -10.47 -22.49 -16.09
CA PRO A 177 -11.56 -22.47 -17.05
C PRO A 177 -12.72 -21.61 -16.53
N ASP A 178 -12.74 -20.33 -16.90
CA ASP A 178 -13.83 -19.39 -16.65
C ASP A 178 -13.75 -18.18 -17.59
N THR A 179 -14.81 -17.38 -17.66
CA THR A 179 -14.81 -16.12 -18.41
C THR A 179 -13.90 -15.06 -17.77
N LYS A 180 -13.27 -14.23 -18.60
CA LYS A 180 -12.32 -13.16 -18.21
C LYS A 180 -12.91 -12.19 -17.17
N ILE A 181 -14.18 -11.82 -17.37
CA ILE A 181 -14.96 -10.96 -16.47
C ILE A 181 -15.09 -11.62 -15.09
N HIS A 182 -15.41 -12.91 -15.03
CA HIS A 182 -15.55 -13.64 -13.77
C HIS A 182 -14.21 -13.81 -13.05
N LYS A 183 -13.10 -14.02 -13.76
CA LYS A 183 -11.75 -14.05 -13.19
C LYS A 183 -11.41 -12.71 -12.53
N THR A 184 -11.54 -11.62 -13.29
CA THR A 184 -11.20 -10.27 -12.83
C THR A 184 -12.10 -9.80 -11.68
N TRP A 185 -13.40 -10.11 -11.75
CA TRP A 185 -14.33 -9.78 -10.66
C TRP A 185 -14.02 -10.57 -9.39
N ASN A 186 -13.88 -11.90 -9.47
CA ASN A 186 -13.62 -12.73 -8.28
C ASN A 186 -12.33 -12.33 -7.57
N ALA A 187 -11.34 -11.94 -8.34
CA ALA A 187 -10.07 -11.43 -7.86
C ALA A 187 -10.10 -10.05 -7.20
N THR A 188 -10.97 -9.15 -7.67
CA THR A 188 -11.05 -7.77 -7.13
C THR A 188 -12.02 -7.66 -5.96
N LYS A 189 -12.91 -8.64 -5.77
CA LYS A 189 -13.89 -8.70 -4.65
C LYS A 189 -13.27 -8.43 -3.28
N ILE A 190 -12.12 -9.03 -2.98
CA ILE A 190 -11.51 -8.87 -1.65
C ILE A 190 -11.02 -7.44 -1.40
N GLU A 191 -10.60 -6.74 -2.46
CA GLU A 191 -10.16 -5.35 -2.37
C GLU A 191 -11.36 -4.40 -2.18
N HIS A 192 -12.50 -4.69 -2.82
CA HIS A 192 -13.76 -3.95 -2.59
C HIS A 192 -14.28 -4.12 -1.16
N ILE A 193 -14.26 -5.35 -0.63
CA ILE A 193 -14.66 -5.63 0.75
C ILE A 193 -13.75 -4.89 1.74
N ARG A 194 -12.42 -4.92 1.51
CA ARG A 194 -11.49 -4.17 2.36
C ARG A 194 -11.75 -2.67 2.28
N ALA A 195 -11.90 -2.13 1.07
CA ALA A 195 -12.15 -0.70 0.90
C ALA A 195 -13.40 -0.27 1.65
N PHE A 196 -14.47 -1.07 1.61
CA PHE A 196 -15.69 -0.82 2.38
C PHE A 196 -15.44 -0.81 3.90
N ILE A 197 -14.69 -1.78 4.42
CA ILE A 197 -14.38 -1.86 5.85
C ILE A 197 -13.51 -0.67 6.29
N ASP A 198 -12.46 -0.37 5.54
CA ASP A 198 -11.54 0.73 5.82
C ASP A 198 -12.27 2.08 5.83
N THR A 199 -13.14 2.31 4.85
CA THR A 199 -13.90 3.56 4.73
C THR A 199 -15.02 3.64 5.78
N MET A 200 -15.65 2.52 6.13
CA MET A 200 -16.63 2.46 7.22
C MET A 200 -16.03 2.75 8.58
N ILE A 201 -14.82 2.28 8.88
CA ILE A 201 -14.17 2.58 10.17
C ILE A 201 -13.97 4.10 10.31
N LEU A 202 -13.46 4.75 9.27
CA LEU A 202 -13.29 6.21 9.26
C LEU A 202 -14.64 6.94 9.32
N ALA A 203 -15.64 6.48 8.55
CA ALA A 203 -16.95 7.09 8.50
C ALA A 203 -17.74 6.92 9.82
N LEU A 204 -17.56 5.83 10.56
CA LEU A 204 -18.20 5.63 11.86
C LEU A 204 -17.57 6.53 12.93
N ILE A 205 -16.23 6.56 13.03
CA ILE A 205 -15.53 7.38 14.02
C ILE A 205 -15.71 8.87 13.69
N GLY A 206 -15.43 9.26 12.44
CA GLY A 206 -15.58 10.64 11.98
C GLY A 206 -17.04 11.07 11.93
N GLY A 207 -17.96 10.20 11.52
CA GLY A 207 -19.39 10.52 11.43
C GLY A 207 -20.05 10.69 12.80
N ALA A 208 -19.63 9.93 13.82
CA ALA A 208 -20.08 10.14 15.19
C ALA A 208 -19.63 11.51 15.73
N VAL A 209 -18.39 11.92 15.46
CA VAL A 209 -17.85 13.25 15.83
C VAL A 209 -18.60 14.36 15.09
N LEU A 210 -18.84 14.14 13.80
CA LEU A 210 -19.47 15.09 12.89
C LEU A 210 -21.00 14.94 12.84
N GLY A 211 -21.62 14.22 13.80
CA GLY A 211 -23.07 14.12 13.93
C GLY A 211 -23.80 13.77 12.62
N LEU A 212 -23.17 12.94 11.78
CA LEU A 212 -23.72 12.53 10.48
C LEU A 212 -24.89 11.57 10.69
N THR A 213 -25.86 11.62 9.78
CA THR A 213 -26.95 10.64 9.81
C THR A 213 -26.43 9.25 9.43
N PRO A 214 -27.05 8.15 9.91
CA PRO A 214 -26.64 6.79 9.55
C PRO A 214 -26.62 6.55 8.03
N LEU A 215 -27.51 7.21 7.30
CA LEU A 215 -27.57 7.17 5.84
C LEU A 215 -26.32 7.82 5.22
N GLN A 216 -25.90 8.99 5.70
CA GLN A 216 -24.68 9.68 5.21
C GLN A 216 -23.41 8.88 5.50
N ILE A 217 -23.35 8.21 6.65
CA ILE A 217 -22.25 7.29 6.99
C ILE A 217 -22.19 6.17 5.95
N LEU A 218 -23.32 5.50 5.69
CA LEU A 218 -23.40 4.43 4.68
C LEU A 218 -22.98 4.92 3.29
N LEU A 219 -23.49 6.08 2.84
CA LEU A 219 -23.14 6.68 1.56
C LEU A 219 -21.64 7.00 1.46
N THR A 220 -21.02 7.47 2.54
CA THR A 220 -19.57 7.70 2.58
C THR A 220 -18.78 6.41 2.37
N GLY A 221 -19.25 5.29 2.93
CA GLY A 221 -18.65 3.98 2.68
C GLY A 221 -18.72 3.57 1.22
N LEU A 222 -19.89 3.77 0.60
CA LEU A 222 -20.12 3.46 -0.81
C LEU A 222 -19.25 4.33 -1.73
N VAL A 223 -19.09 5.63 -1.43
CA VAL A 223 -18.15 6.51 -2.15
C VAL A 223 -16.73 5.95 -2.07
N GLY A 224 -16.30 5.54 -0.88
CA GLY A 224 -14.97 4.97 -0.70
C GLY A 224 -14.75 3.68 -1.50
N VAL A 225 -15.78 2.82 -1.60
CA VAL A 225 -15.73 1.62 -2.45
C VAL A 225 -15.68 1.98 -3.92
N SER A 226 -16.53 2.91 -4.38
CA SER A 226 -16.62 3.26 -5.79
C SER A 226 -15.35 3.94 -6.29
N VAL A 227 -14.76 4.86 -5.52
CA VAL A 227 -13.47 5.48 -5.84
C VAL A 227 -12.33 4.45 -5.81
N ASN A 228 -12.31 3.54 -4.83
CA ASN A 228 -11.31 2.47 -4.82
C ASN A 228 -11.49 1.49 -5.99
N ALA A 229 -12.71 1.26 -6.44
CA ALA A 229 -12.97 0.48 -7.64
C ALA A 229 -12.44 1.17 -8.89
N SER A 230 -12.68 2.47 -9.06
CA SER A 230 -12.10 3.25 -10.17
C SER A 230 -10.58 3.16 -10.15
N ARG A 231 -9.95 3.31 -8.97
CA ARG A 231 -8.50 3.13 -8.81
C ARG A 231 -8.03 1.77 -9.32
N ILE A 232 -8.62 0.67 -8.85
CA ILE A 232 -8.16 -0.68 -9.20
C ILE A 232 -8.23 -0.92 -10.70
N TYR A 233 -9.35 -0.55 -11.32
CA TYR A 233 -9.58 -0.83 -12.74
C TYR A 233 -8.82 0.12 -13.66
N ILE A 234 -8.64 1.39 -13.29
CA ILE A 234 -7.75 2.31 -14.02
C ILE A 234 -6.32 1.79 -13.97
N ASN A 235 -5.83 1.41 -12.78
CA ASN A 235 -4.48 0.85 -12.64
C ASN A 235 -4.32 -0.43 -13.48
N MET A 236 -5.33 -1.31 -13.49
CA MET A 236 -5.34 -2.51 -14.34
C MET A 236 -5.33 -2.18 -15.83
N MET A 237 -6.13 -1.20 -16.27
CA MET A 237 -6.18 -0.75 -17.66
C MET A 237 -4.82 -0.17 -18.09
N VAL A 238 -4.19 0.64 -17.25
CA VAL A 238 -2.89 1.26 -17.53
C VAL A 238 -1.79 0.21 -17.63
N GLN A 239 -1.76 -0.77 -16.72
CA GLN A 239 -0.75 -1.83 -16.74
C GLN A 239 -0.92 -2.79 -17.92
N THR A 240 -2.15 -3.04 -18.38
CA THR A 240 -2.41 -3.99 -19.47
C THR A 240 -2.34 -3.36 -20.87
N ILE A 241 -2.78 -2.10 -21.04
CA ILE A 241 -2.83 -1.45 -22.36
C ILE A 241 -1.65 -0.53 -22.58
N ILE A 242 -1.32 0.30 -21.58
CA ILE A 242 -0.40 1.42 -21.77
C ILE A 242 1.04 1.01 -21.41
N SER A 243 1.24 0.23 -20.35
CA SER A 243 2.58 -0.22 -19.94
C SER A 243 3.32 -0.97 -21.06
N PRO A 244 2.71 -1.91 -21.81
CA PRO A 244 3.40 -2.58 -22.91
C PRO A 244 3.77 -1.64 -24.06
N ALA A 245 2.97 -0.58 -24.29
CA ALA A 245 3.22 0.39 -25.35
C ALA A 245 4.38 1.36 -25.04
N ILE A 246 4.64 1.63 -23.76
CA ILE A 246 5.68 2.56 -23.29
C ILE A 246 7.04 1.88 -23.14
N GLY A 247 7.08 0.55 -22.97
CA GLY A 247 8.31 -0.19 -22.70
C GLY A 247 8.81 0.01 -21.26
N ASP A 248 10.12 0.15 -21.07
CA ASP A 248 10.77 0.15 -19.75
C ASP A 248 10.56 1.41 -18.91
N PHE A 249 9.92 2.45 -19.45
CA PHE A 249 9.76 3.74 -18.78
C PHE A 249 8.60 3.76 -17.76
N LYS A 250 8.66 2.88 -16.76
CA LYS A 250 7.56 2.60 -15.81
C LYS A 250 7.14 3.79 -14.94
N LEU A 251 8.03 4.77 -14.72
CA LEU A 251 7.67 6.02 -14.05
C LEU A 251 6.57 6.75 -14.81
N PHE A 252 6.64 6.79 -16.14
CA PHE A 252 5.62 7.44 -16.97
C PHE A 252 4.30 6.66 -16.95
N THR A 253 4.35 5.34 -16.89
CA THR A 253 3.15 4.51 -16.65
C THR A 253 2.48 4.87 -15.32
N GLN A 254 3.25 5.10 -14.25
CA GLN A 254 2.70 5.56 -12.96
C GLN A 254 2.13 6.98 -13.03
N PHE A 255 2.77 7.89 -13.78
CA PHE A 255 2.23 9.23 -14.01
C PHE A 255 0.90 9.20 -14.78
N ILE A 256 0.77 8.33 -15.78
CA ILE A 256 -0.49 8.16 -16.52
C ILE A 256 -1.57 7.56 -15.61
N ASP A 257 -1.23 6.59 -14.77
CA ASP A 257 -2.16 6.04 -13.77
C ASP A 257 -2.68 7.13 -12.83
N LEU A 258 -1.78 7.92 -12.25
CA LEU A 258 -2.16 9.05 -11.40
C LEU A 258 -3.00 10.09 -12.15
N PHE A 259 -2.63 10.44 -13.38
CA PHE A 259 -3.37 11.39 -14.21
C PHE A 259 -4.79 10.92 -14.50
N LEU A 260 -4.97 9.67 -14.94
CA LEU A 260 -6.30 9.10 -15.19
C LEU A 260 -7.14 9.00 -13.92
N MET A 261 -6.50 8.69 -12.78
CA MET A 261 -7.17 8.66 -11.49
C MET A 261 -7.61 10.06 -11.04
N LEU A 262 -6.79 11.09 -11.28
CA LEU A 262 -7.15 12.49 -11.04
C LEU A 262 -8.32 12.93 -11.93
N VAL A 263 -8.33 12.55 -13.21
CA VAL A 263 -9.46 12.86 -14.11
C VAL A 263 -10.74 12.17 -13.64
N SER A 264 -10.69 10.88 -13.28
CA SER A 264 -11.85 10.14 -12.79
C SER A 264 -12.37 10.70 -11.45
N THR A 265 -11.46 11.05 -10.55
CA THR A 265 -11.82 11.65 -9.26
C THR A 265 -12.36 13.06 -9.44
N GLY A 266 -11.71 13.89 -10.26
CA GLY A 266 -12.11 15.25 -10.56
C GLY A 266 -13.47 15.33 -11.21
N ALA A 267 -13.77 14.44 -12.16
CA ALA A 267 -15.10 14.30 -12.74
C ALA A 267 -16.16 13.95 -11.68
N SER A 268 -15.81 13.08 -10.73
CA SER A 268 -16.73 12.69 -9.66
C SER A 268 -17.01 13.83 -8.68
N VAL A 269 -15.99 14.59 -8.31
CA VAL A 269 -16.14 15.80 -7.47
C VAL A 269 -16.95 16.87 -8.20
N PHE A 270 -16.70 17.07 -9.50
CA PHE A 270 -17.45 18.04 -10.31
C PHE A 270 -18.95 17.70 -10.35
N VAL A 271 -19.31 16.44 -10.62
CA VAL A 271 -20.71 16.03 -10.61
C VAL A 271 -21.33 16.10 -9.21
N ALA A 272 -20.56 15.87 -8.15
CA ALA A 272 -21.01 16.09 -6.78
C ALA A 272 -21.39 17.55 -6.52
N LEU A 273 -20.56 18.49 -6.98
CA LEU A 273 -20.82 19.93 -6.85
C LEU A 273 -22.04 20.35 -7.65
N VAL A 274 -22.16 19.89 -8.90
CA VAL A 274 -23.32 20.19 -9.75
C VAL A 274 -24.60 19.62 -9.15
N SER A 275 -24.59 18.37 -8.67
CA SER A 275 -25.76 17.76 -8.03
C SER A 275 -26.15 18.44 -6.72
N LEU A 276 -25.18 18.95 -5.94
CA LEU A 276 -25.46 19.78 -4.77
C LEU A 276 -26.18 21.07 -5.15
N ILE A 277 -25.71 21.77 -6.19
CA ILE A 277 -26.29 23.05 -6.64
C ILE A 277 -27.69 22.85 -7.24
N VAL A 278 -27.87 21.81 -8.07
CA VAL A 278 -29.11 21.58 -8.82
C VAL A 278 -30.22 21.03 -7.92
N PHE A 279 -29.92 20.06 -7.06
CA PHE A 279 -30.94 19.39 -6.25
C PHE A 279 -31.07 19.97 -4.85
N ASN A 280 -30.17 20.87 -4.44
CA ASN A 280 -30.10 21.48 -3.11
C ASN A 280 -30.15 20.47 -1.95
N ASN A 281 -29.76 19.22 -2.23
CA ASN A 281 -29.82 18.10 -1.29
C ASN A 281 -28.41 17.50 -1.14
N PRO A 282 -27.87 17.37 0.07
CA PRO A 282 -26.52 16.87 0.28
C PRO A 282 -26.38 15.41 -0.16
N GLU A 283 -27.44 14.61 -0.01
CA GLU A 283 -27.44 13.19 -0.42
C GLU A 283 -27.29 13.02 -1.94
N ALA A 284 -27.78 13.98 -2.73
CA ALA A 284 -27.61 13.97 -4.18
C ALA A 284 -26.14 14.09 -4.59
N ALA A 285 -25.32 14.82 -3.81
CA ALA A 285 -23.89 14.94 -4.04
C ALA A 285 -23.15 13.61 -3.85
N PHE A 286 -23.49 12.86 -2.80
CA PHE A 286 -22.94 11.52 -2.57
C PHE A 286 -23.32 10.56 -3.68
N ILE A 287 -24.59 10.54 -4.07
CA ILE A 287 -25.08 9.69 -5.16
C ILE A 287 -24.40 10.07 -6.48
N GLY A 288 -24.22 11.37 -6.74
CA GLY A 288 -23.48 11.89 -7.89
C GLY A 288 -22.06 11.33 -7.96
N MET A 289 -21.30 11.42 -6.87
CA MET A 289 -19.94 10.83 -6.80
C MET A 289 -19.95 9.33 -7.03
N ILE A 290 -20.87 8.60 -6.39
CA ILE A 290 -20.96 7.13 -6.52
C ILE A 290 -21.23 6.75 -7.96
N LEU A 291 -22.19 7.40 -8.61
CA LEU A 291 -22.56 7.09 -9.99
C LEU A 291 -21.41 7.33 -10.96
N THR A 292 -20.76 8.50 -10.91
CA THR A 292 -19.67 8.81 -11.83
C THR A 292 -18.45 7.92 -11.62
N SER A 293 -18.04 7.70 -10.37
CA SER A 293 -16.90 6.83 -10.07
C SER A 293 -17.19 5.38 -10.45
N SER A 294 -18.42 4.90 -10.25
CA SER A 294 -18.85 3.57 -10.68
C SER A 294 -18.89 3.44 -12.21
N VAL A 295 -19.36 4.46 -12.93
CA VAL A 295 -19.33 4.48 -14.41
C VAL A 295 -17.90 4.43 -14.92
N MET A 296 -17.01 5.27 -14.38
CA MET A 296 -15.58 5.25 -14.74
C MET A 296 -14.93 3.90 -14.40
N ALA A 297 -15.27 3.31 -13.25
CA ALA A 297 -14.81 1.99 -12.84
C ALA A 297 -15.29 0.90 -13.83
N CYS A 298 -16.56 0.94 -14.25
CA CYS A 298 -17.11 -0.01 -15.22
C CYS A 298 -16.44 0.12 -16.59
N ILE A 299 -16.22 1.34 -17.08
CA ILE A 299 -15.52 1.58 -18.36
C ILE A 299 -14.10 1.01 -18.28
N ALA A 300 -13.34 1.36 -17.25
CA ALA A 300 -11.98 0.85 -17.06
C ALA A 300 -11.95 -0.67 -16.90
N PHE A 301 -12.93 -1.25 -16.19
CA PHE A 301 -13.08 -2.69 -16.01
C PHE A 301 -13.29 -3.38 -17.36
N LEU A 302 -14.21 -2.89 -18.19
CA LEU A 302 -14.47 -3.48 -19.51
C LEU A 302 -13.25 -3.39 -20.42
N LEU A 303 -12.60 -2.22 -20.49
CA LEU A 303 -11.37 -2.04 -21.28
C LEU A 303 -10.24 -2.98 -20.80
N SER A 304 -10.04 -3.09 -19.49
CA SER A 304 -9.04 -3.99 -18.91
C SER A 304 -9.35 -5.47 -19.16
N SER A 305 -10.63 -5.85 -19.17
CA SER A 305 -11.05 -7.23 -19.41
C SER A 305 -10.83 -7.68 -20.85
N ILE A 306 -10.89 -6.75 -21.82
CA ILE A 306 -10.53 -6.99 -23.22
C ILE A 306 -9.02 -7.14 -23.36
N ALA A 307 -8.24 -6.31 -22.66
CA ALA A 307 -6.78 -6.40 -22.66
C ALA A 307 -6.23 -7.69 -22.03
N PHE A 308 -7.02 -8.34 -21.15
CA PHE A 308 -6.73 -9.67 -20.60
C PHE A 308 -6.49 -10.73 -21.68
N GLU A 309 -7.17 -10.60 -22.83
CA GLU A 309 -7.03 -11.49 -23.99
C GLU A 309 -5.65 -11.37 -24.65
N LYS A 310 -5.03 -10.19 -24.60
CA LYS A 310 -3.70 -9.99 -25.18
C LYS A 310 -2.60 -10.54 -24.28
N MET A 311 -2.79 -10.57 -22.96
CA MET A 311 -1.83 -11.18 -22.04
C MET A 311 -1.81 -12.72 -22.12
N GLU A 312 -2.90 -13.35 -22.61
CA GLU A 312 -2.90 -14.79 -22.93
C GLU A 312 -2.09 -15.13 -24.19
N VAL A 313 -1.76 -14.14 -25.04
CA VAL A 313 -1.18 -14.34 -26.38
C VAL A 313 0.24 -13.75 -26.50
N MET A 314 0.70 -12.95 -25.55
CA MET A 314 2.04 -12.35 -25.56
C MET A 314 3.10 -13.17 -24.80
N GLU A 315 2.94 -14.49 -24.75
CA GLU A 315 4.05 -15.44 -24.64
C GLU A 315 4.24 -16.18 -25.96
#